data_AF-A0A1Y5NE91-F1
#
_entry.id   AF-A0A1Y5NE91-F1
#
_cell.length_a   1.000
_cell.length_b   1.000
_cell.length_c   1.000
_cell.angle_alpha   90.00
_cell.angle_beta   90.00
_cell.angle_gamma   90.00
#
_symmetry.space_group_name_H-M   'P 1'
#
loop_
_entity.id
_entity.type
_entity.pdbx_description
1 polymer ?
#
loop_
_entity_poly.entity_id
_entity_poly.type
_entity_poly.pdbx_seq_one_letter_code
_entity_poly.pdbx_strand_id
1 'polypeptide(L)'
;MDFQNIQKQISVLKESLTALEQNSEHEIGLAVGVVEFNKNADELKKKLTNLKGESDFFKSVFNTEDYYENISTYLEQIKRSLNYKIEKNGVSFKANENLQESYVAILNIIEILVAEYQIQNKNKAKNLFSRTTDTTQIKSLLTELNTLQERIHNVLHIHSRIVSNVILQNFKIIYTFFYNCIKAAKQRKDELLLVEIAGITDKIITMIKPVFSAKILNTNELIYHYLIFELKELKACAIGEELV
;
A
#
# COMPACT_ATOMS: atom_id res chain seq x y z
N MET A 1 30.51 -12.44 2.80
CA MET A 1 29.40 -11.51 3.12
C MET A 1 30.01 -10.19 3.56
N ASP A 2 29.56 -9.06 3.01
CA ASP A 2 30.12 -7.74 3.34
C ASP A 2 29.36 -7.11 4.52
N PHE A 3 29.82 -7.43 5.73
CA PHE A 3 29.20 -6.94 6.97
C PHE A 3 29.32 -5.42 7.14
N GLN A 4 30.38 -4.80 6.62
CA GLN A 4 30.59 -3.35 6.74
C GLN A 4 29.59 -2.57 5.89
N ASN A 5 29.32 -3.04 4.67
CA ASN A 5 28.30 -2.44 3.82
C ASN A 5 26.90 -2.56 4.45
N ILE A 6 26.55 -3.71 5.04
CA ILE A 6 25.27 -3.90 5.74
C ILE A 6 25.15 -2.90 6.91
N GLN A 7 26.20 -2.75 7.72
CA GLN A 7 26.20 -1.78 8.84
C GLN A 7 26.01 -0.34 8.36
N LYS A 8 26.66 0.05 7.25
CA LYS A 8 26.49 1.39 6.67
C LYS A 8 25.05 1.63 6.25
N GLN A 9 24.40 0.66 5.60
CA GLN A 9 23.01 0.76 5.20
C GLN A 9 22.07 0.87 6.40
N ILE A 10 22.31 0.07 7.46
CA ILE A 10 21.56 0.14 8.72
C ILE A 10 21.64 1.55 9.32
N SER A 11 22.83 2.16 9.37
CA SER A 11 22.99 3.51 9.94
C SER A 11 22.21 4.58 9.19
N VAL A 12 22.27 4.59 7.85
CA VAL A 12 21.53 5.55 7.01
C VAL A 12 20.01 5.38 7.20
N LEU A 13 19.54 4.13 7.30
CA LEU A 13 18.12 3.83 7.52
C LEU A 13 17.65 4.27 8.91
N LYS A 14 18.47 4.07 9.96
CA LYS A 14 18.15 4.52 11.32
C LYS A 14 17.94 6.04 11.38
N GLU A 15 18.82 6.82 10.74
CA GLU A 15 18.71 8.28 10.68
C GLU A 15 17.44 8.71 9.96
N SER A 16 17.19 8.14 8.78
CA SER A 16 15.99 8.43 7.98
C SER A 16 14.69 8.09 8.72
N LEU A 17 14.67 6.97 9.43
CA LEU A 17 13.49 6.48 10.15
C LEU A 17 13.15 7.35 11.36
N THR A 18 14.17 7.88 12.05
CA THR A 18 14.00 8.75 13.21
C THR A 18 13.23 10.02 12.83
N ALA A 19 13.50 10.57 11.64
CA ALA A 19 12.76 11.73 11.12
C ALA A 19 11.29 11.40 10.81
N LEU A 20 10.98 10.17 10.38
CA LEU A 20 9.60 9.75 10.09
C LEU A 20 8.81 9.48 11.37
N GLU A 21 9.43 8.84 12.37
CA GLU A 21 8.81 8.55 13.67
C GLU A 21 8.34 9.82 14.40
N GLN A 22 9.13 10.89 14.35
CA GLN A 22 8.78 12.18 14.97
C GLN A 22 7.53 12.85 14.34
N ASN A 23 7.20 12.53 13.10
CA ASN A 23 6.02 13.05 12.41
C ASN A 23 4.76 12.19 12.63
N SER A 24 4.89 11.05 13.33
CA SER A 24 3.89 9.99 13.38
C SER A 24 2.96 10.03 14.60
N GLU A 25 3.13 10.99 15.52
CA GLU A 25 2.46 11.00 16.85
C GLU A 25 0.96 11.40 16.86
N HIS A 26 0.25 11.28 15.75
CA HIS A 26 -1.17 11.66 15.70
C HIS A 26 -2.09 10.44 15.89
N GLU A 27 -3.01 10.51 16.85
CA GLU A 27 -4.11 9.55 16.94
C GLU A 27 -5.01 9.69 15.71
N ILE A 28 -5.03 8.65 14.88
CA ILE A 28 -5.85 8.59 13.68
C ILE A 28 -7.18 7.93 14.03
N GLY A 29 -8.17 8.73 14.43
CA GLY A 29 -9.55 8.28 14.61
C GLY A 29 -10.19 7.83 13.29
N LEU A 30 -11.14 6.89 13.34
CA LEU A 30 -11.90 6.50 12.15
C LEU A 30 -12.84 7.63 11.73
N ALA A 31 -12.85 7.95 10.44
CA ALA A 31 -13.75 8.95 9.88
C ALA A 31 -15.19 8.44 9.68
N VAL A 32 -15.36 7.12 9.50
CA VAL A 32 -16.62 6.44 9.20
C VAL A 32 -16.62 5.09 9.92
N GLY A 33 -17.77 4.64 10.42
CA GLY A 33 -17.91 3.32 11.02
C GLY A 33 -18.11 2.20 9.98
N VAL A 34 -17.72 0.96 10.31
CA VAL A 34 -17.83 -0.22 9.41
C VAL A 34 -19.24 -0.39 8.82
N VAL A 35 -20.26 -0.32 9.68
CA VAL A 35 -21.66 -0.54 9.28
C VAL A 35 -22.12 0.53 8.30
N GLU A 36 -21.77 1.79 8.57
CA GLU A 36 -22.10 2.91 7.70
C GLU A 36 -21.39 2.80 6.35
N PHE A 37 -20.10 2.46 6.36
CA PHE A 37 -19.33 2.27 5.14
C PHE A 37 -19.91 1.17 4.25
N ASN A 38 -20.17 -0.02 4.80
CA ASN A 38 -20.70 -1.14 4.03
C ASN A 38 -22.06 -0.82 3.42
N LYS A 39 -22.97 -0.22 4.19
CA LYS A 39 -24.27 0.22 3.69
C LYS A 39 -24.10 1.21 2.53
N ASN A 40 -23.25 2.22 2.70
CA ASN A 40 -23.01 3.24 1.69
C ASN A 40 -22.36 2.67 0.41
N ALA A 41 -21.44 1.71 0.55
CA ALA A 41 -20.80 1.03 -0.57
C ALA A 41 -21.81 0.19 -1.36
N ASP A 42 -22.64 -0.60 -0.68
CA ASP A 42 -23.70 -1.40 -1.32
C ASP A 42 -24.74 -0.55 -2.05
N GLU A 43 -25.20 0.54 -1.41
CA GLU A 43 -26.13 1.48 -2.02
C GLU A 43 -25.51 2.15 -3.25
N LEU A 44 -24.23 2.53 -3.17
CA LEU A 44 -23.49 3.10 -4.30
C LEU A 44 -23.40 2.10 -5.46
N LYS A 45 -22.99 0.85 -5.19
CA LYS A 45 -22.90 -0.21 -6.19
C LYS A 45 -24.25 -0.43 -6.89
N LYS A 46 -25.32 -0.62 -6.11
CA LYS A 46 -26.69 -0.77 -6.64
C LYS A 46 -27.10 0.43 -7.50
N LYS A 47 -26.76 1.65 -7.09
CA LYS A 47 -27.05 2.85 -7.89
C LYS A 47 -26.30 2.82 -9.22
N LEU A 48 -25.01 2.48 -9.20
CA LEU A 48 -24.15 2.47 -10.39
C LEU A 48 -24.50 1.35 -11.38
N THR A 49 -24.92 0.18 -10.89
CA THR A 49 -25.36 -0.93 -11.75
C THR A 49 -26.75 -0.68 -12.35
N ASN A 50 -27.67 -0.07 -11.60
CA ASN A 50 -29.04 0.20 -12.06
C ASN A 50 -29.16 1.42 -12.99
N LEU A 51 -28.12 2.25 -13.13
CA LEU A 51 -28.13 3.40 -14.03
C LEU A 51 -28.16 2.94 -15.50
N LYS A 52 -29.33 3.09 -16.13
CA LYS A 52 -29.54 2.92 -17.57
C LYS A 52 -28.91 4.09 -18.32
N GLY A 53 -27.63 3.94 -18.67
CA GLY A 53 -26.85 4.93 -19.40
C GLY A 53 -25.74 5.58 -18.57
N GLU A 54 -24.95 6.44 -19.20
CA GLU A 54 -23.94 7.27 -18.54
C GLU A 54 -24.61 8.54 -17.99
N SER A 55 -24.08 9.11 -16.90
CA SER A 55 -24.52 10.44 -16.46
C SER A 55 -24.14 11.49 -17.49
N ASP A 56 -24.82 12.64 -17.53
CA ASP A 56 -24.52 13.67 -18.54
C ASP A 56 -23.09 14.23 -18.40
N PHE A 57 -22.56 14.28 -17.17
CA PHE A 57 -21.14 14.55 -16.92
C PHE A 57 -20.26 13.53 -17.65
N PHE A 58 -20.48 12.24 -17.42
CA PHE A 58 -19.69 11.18 -18.03
C PHE A 58 -19.86 11.12 -19.54
N LYS A 59 -21.06 11.36 -20.08
CA LYS A 59 -21.25 11.50 -21.54
C LYS A 59 -20.40 12.61 -22.11
N SER A 60 -20.32 13.77 -21.44
CA SER A 60 -19.53 14.91 -21.92
C SER A 60 -18.02 14.67 -21.88
N VAL A 61 -17.56 13.78 -21.00
CA VAL A 61 -16.14 13.38 -20.88
C VAL A 61 -15.79 12.23 -21.81
N PHE A 62 -16.70 11.26 -21.96
CA PHE A 62 -16.45 10.02 -22.68
C PHE A 62 -16.82 10.11 -24.16
N ASN A 63 -17.86 10.86 -24.57
CA ASN A 63 -18.34 10.89 -25.96
C ASN A 63 -17.72 12.00 -26.81
N THR A 64 -16.43 12.27 -26.60
CA THR A 64 -15.63 13.22 -27.41
C THR A 64 -14.51 12.47 -28.14
N GLU A 65 -13.92 13.12 -29.16
CA GLU A 65 -12.71 12.60 -29.82
C GLU A 65 -11.53 12.54 -28.85
N ASP A 66 -11.39 13.56 -27.98
CA ASP A 66 -10.32 13.66 -26.99
C ASP A 66 -10.59 12.88 -25.68
N TYR A 67 -11.43 11.83 -25.71
CA TYR A 67 -11.91 11.17 -24.49
C TYR A 67 -10.77 10.69 -23.58
N TYR A 68 -9.70 10.13 -24.16
CA TYR A 68 -8.59 9.59 -23.37
C TYR A 68 -7.81 10.70 -22.65
N GLU A 69 -7.58 11.83 -23.32
CA GLU A 69 -6.91 13.00 -22.73
C GLU A 69 -7.76 13.60 -21.60
N ASN A 70 -9.08 13.69 -21.81
CA ASN A 70 -10.03 14.14 -20.80
C ASN A 70 -9.98 13.23 -19.56
N ILE A 71 -10.07 11.90 -19.75
CA ILE A 71 -10.01 10.93 -18.66
C ILE A 71 -8.66 11.00 -17.94
N SER A 72 -7.56 11.03 -18.68
CA SER A 72 -6.21 11.13 -18.13
C SER A 72 -6.06 12.37 -17.25
N THR A 73 -6.61 13.50 -17.68
CA THR A 73 -6.63 14.75 -16.90
C THR A 73 -7.40 14.58 -15.59
N TYR A 74 -8.58 13.97 -15.60
CA TYR A 74 -9.35 13.71 -14.39
C TYR A 74 -8.68 12.68 -13.46
N LEU A 75 -8.05 11.64 -14.01
CA LEU A 75 -7.25 10.69 -13.24
C LEU A 75 -6.11 11.41 -12.51
N GLU A 76 -5.39 12.30 -13.21
CA GLU A 76 -4.34 13.12 -12.61
C GLU A 76 -4.87 14.09 -11.55
N GLN A 77 -6.05 14.67 -11.74
CA GLN A 77 -6.68 15.51 -10.72
C GLN A 77 -7.04 14.71 -9.46
N ILE A 78 -7.59 13.50 -9.61
CA ILE A 78 -7.91 12.63 -8.47
C ILE A 78 -6.63 12.23 -7.75
N LYS A 79 -5.60 11.77 -8.48
CA LYS A 79 -4.27 11.44 -7.93
C LYS A 79 -3.73 12.62 -7.12
N ARG A 80 -3.68 13.83 -7.70
CA ARG A 80 -3.20 15.04 -7.01
C ARG A 80 -4.02 15.39 -5.78
N SER A 81 -5.35 15.26 -5.85
CA SER A 81 -6.23 15.54 -4.71
C SER A 81 -6.00 14.57 -3.56
N LEU A 82 -5.86 13.28 -3.86
CA LEU A 82 -5.53 12.26 -2.85
C LEU A 82 -4.15 12.50 -2.27
N ASN A 83 -3.16 12.78 -3.13
CA ASN A 83 -1.80 13.08 -2.70
C ASN A 83 -1.76 14.25 -1.73
N TYR A 84 -2.40 15.35 -2.09
CA TYR A 84 -2.50 16.52 -1.23
C TYR A 84 -3.15 16.20 0.12
N LYS A 85 -4.25 15.42 0.14
CA LYS A 85 -4.94 15.04 1.38
C LYS A 85 -4.08 14.14 2.26
N ILE A 86 -3.33 13.21 1.68
CA ILE A 86 -2.44 12.29 2.41
C ILE A 86 -1.23 13.06 2.96
N GLU A 87 -0.60 13.91 2.16
CA GLU A 87 0.52 14.77 2.57
C GLU A 87 0.11 15.75 3.68
N LYS A 88 -1.09 16.34 3.59
CA LYS A 88 -1.64 17.20 4.65
C LYS A 88 -1.78 16.47 5.98
N ASN A 89 -1.95 15.15 5.96
CA ASN A 89 -2.00 14.31 7.17
C ASN A 89 -0.62 13.73 7.53
N GLY A 90 0.48 14.23 6.96
CA GLY A 90 1.85 13.91 7.37
C GLY A 90 2.52 12.76 6.61
N VAL A 91 1.89 12.20 5.58
CA VAL A 91 2.47 11.08 4.82
C VAL A 91 2.93 11.56 3.44
N SER A 92 4.25 11.50 3.20
CA SER A 92 4.80 11.66 1.85
C SER A 92 4.73 10.34 1.09
N PHE A 93 4.23 10.36 -0.14
CA PHE A 93 4.19 9.19 -1.02
C PHE A 93 5.58 8.60 -1.26
N LYS A 94 6.53 9.47 -1.66
CA LYS A 94 7.90 9.06 -1.94
C LYS A 94 8.58 8.48 -0.69
N ALA A 95 8.35 9.08 0.48
CA ALA A 95 8.90 8.55 1.72
C ALA A 95 8.29 7.20 2.08
N ASN A 96 6.98 7.01 1.89
CA ASN A 96 6.31 5.74 2.12
C ASN A 96 6.78 4.65 1.16
N GLU A 97 6.94 4.95 -0.13
CA GLU A 97 7.47 4.02 -1.14
C GLU A 97 8.90 3.58 -0.80
N ASN A 98 9.81 4.53 -0.55
CA ASN A 98 11.17 4.24 -0.13
C ASN A 98 11.21 3.38 1.15
N LEU A 99 10.28 3.62 2.08
CA LEU A 99 10.18 2.88 3.33
C LEU A 99 9.71 1.43 3.10
N GLN A 100 8.77 1.21 2.18
CA GLN A 100 8.35 -0.14 1.76
C GLN A 100 9.48 -0.90 1.08
N GLU A 101 10.22 -0.25 0.16
CA GLU A 101 11.39 -0.84 -0.48
C GLU A 101 12.46 -1.23 0.54
N SER A 102 12.73 -0.33 1.49
CA SER A 102 13.67 -0.57 2.59
C SER A 102 13.23 -1.74 3.47
N TYR A 103 11.93 -1.87 3.74
CA TYR A 103 11.37 -3.00 4.49
C TYR A 103 11.63 -4.34 3.80
N VAL A 104 11.35 -4.42 2.48
CA VAL A 104 11.61 -5.63 1.67
C VAL A 104 13.10 -5.94 1.62
N ALA A 105 13.95 -4.93 1.44
CA ALA A 105 15.40 -5.10 1.44
C ALA A 105 15.92 -5.68 2.78
N ILE A 106 15.43 -5.16 3.90
CA ILE A 106 15.78 -5.68 5.24
C ILE A 106 15.35 -7.13 5.40
N LEU A 107 14.12 -7.48 5.01
CA LEU A 107 13.64 -8.87 5.07
C LEU A 107 14.55 -9.82 4.30
N ASN A 108 14.94 -9.44 3.08
CA ASN A 108 15.85 -10.24 2.25
C ASN A 108 17.23 -10.40 2.91
N ILE A 109 17.78 -9.33 3.51
CA ILE A 109 19.07 -9.39 4.23
C ILE A 109 18.96 -10.29 5.46
N ILE A 110 17.86 -10.20 6.23
CA ILE A 110 17.60 -11.07 7.37
C ILE A 110 17.57 -12.54 6.94
N GLU A 111 16.86 -12.85 5.86
CA GLU A 111 16.75 -14.23 5.35
C GLU A 111 18.13 -14.79 4.98
N ILE A 112 18.94 -14.02 4.24
CA ILE A 112 20.31 -14.39 3.88
C ILE A 112 21.18 -14.60 5.13
N LEU A 113 21.10 -13.71 6.11
CA LEU A 113 21.86 -13.82 7.36
C LEU A 113 21.43 -15.03 8.20
N VAL A 114 20.14 -15.36 8.25
CA VAL A 114 19.62 -16.56 8.91
C VAL A 114 20.15 -17.82 8.24
N ALA A 115 20.14 -17.88 6.90
CA ALA A 115 20.69 -19.01 6.16
C ALA A 115 22.19 -19.19 6.42
N GLU A 116 22.97 -18.09 6.36
CA GLU A 116 24.40 -18.11 6.65
C GLU A 116 24.68 -18.55 8.10
N TYR A 117 23.91 -18.04 9.07
CA TYR A 117 24.01 -18.43 10.47
C TYR A 117 23.78 -19.95 10.66
N GLN A 118 22.78 -20.52 9.98
CA GLN A 118 22.49 -21.95 10.03
C GLN A 118 23.62 -22.79 9.41
N ILE A 119 24.17 -22.37 8.28
CA ILE A 119 25.32 -23.04 7.63
C ILE A 119 26.53 -23.04 8.56
N GLN A 120 26.85 -21.89 9.15
CA GLN A 120 27.99 -21.77 10.07
C GLN A 120 27.82 -22.62 11.32
N ASN A 121 26.62 -22.70 11.90
CA ASN A 121 26.35 -23.57 13.05
C ASN A 121 26.47 -25.06 12.71
N LYS A 122 25.99 -25.49 11.53
CA LYS A 122 26.18 -26.87 11.05
C LYS A 122 27.66 -27.19 10.84
N ASN A 123 28.45 -26.23 10.37
CA ASN A 123 29.89 -26.39 10.17
C ASN A 123 30.68 -26.40 11.49
N LYS A 124 30.25 -25.62 12.49
CA LYS A 124 30.77 -25.69 13.88
C LYS A 124 30.59 -27.06 14.52
N ALA A 125 29.43 -27.68 14.32
CA ALA A 125 29.20 -29.04 14.79
C ALA A 125 30.16 -30.07 14.17
N LYS A 126 30.72 -29.79 12.98
CA LYS A 126 31.67 -30.66 12.28
C LYS A 126 33.14 -30.30 12.53
N ASN A 127 33.45 -29.07 12.92
CA ASN A 127 34.81 -28.58 13.14
C ASN A 127 34.86 -27.51 14.25
N LEU A 128 35.47 -27.86 15.38
CA LEU A 128 35.58 -27.05 16.61
C LEU A 128 36.34 -25.72 16.43
N PHE A 129 37.14 -25.59 15.37
CA PHE A 129 37.95 -24.38 15.07
C PHE A 129 37.31 -23.43 14.03
N SER A 130 36.04 -23.64 13.67
CA SER A 130 35.36 -22.75 12.73
C SER A 130 35.04 -21.38 13.36
N ARG A 131 35.23 -20.32 12.56
CA ARG A 131 35.28 -18.90 12.96
C ARG A 131 34.13 -18.52 13.92
N THR A 132 34.47 -18.32 15.19
CA THR A 132 33.52 -17.89 16.22
C THR A 132 33.08 -16.43 16.05
N THR A 133 33.98 -15.58 15.53
CA THR A 133 33.76 -14.14 15.33
C THR A 133 32.64 -13.83 14.33
N ASP A 134 32.58 -14.56 13.20
CA ASP A 134 31.58 -14.32 12.14
C ASP A 134 30.15 -14.62 12.62
N THR A 135 29.98 -15.67 13.43
CA THR A 135 28.66 -16.03 14.00
C THR A 135 28.16 -14.99 15.01
N THR A 136 29.04 -14.40 15.81
CA THR A 136 28.68 -13.31 16.74
C THR A 136 28.29 -12.05 15.97
N GLN A 137 29.02 -11.71 14.90
CA GLN A 137 28.68 -10.60 14.02
C GLN A 137 27.32 -10.79 13.34
N ILE A 138 27.04 -12.00 12.81
CA ILE A 138 25.74 -12.30 12.21
C ILE A 138 24.61 -12.16 13.23
N LYS A 139 24.79 -12.67 14.46
CA LYS A 139 23.79 -12.49 15.53
C LYS A 139 23.52 -11.01 15.83
N SER A 140 24.58 -10.21 15.96
CA SER A 140 24.45 -8.76 16.22
C SER A 140 23.67 -8.07 15.10
N LEU A 141 24.02 -8.34 13.84
CA LEU A 141 23.32 -7.78 12.68
C LEU A 141 21.87 -8.22 12.62
N LEU A 142 21.57 -9.49 12.88
CA LEU A 142 20.20 -9.98 12.95
C LEU A 142 19.40 -9.25 14.03
N THR A 143 19.96 -9.02 15.21
CA THR A 143 19.29 -8.23 16.25
C THR A 143 18.99 -6.82 15.78
N GLU A 144 19.98 -6.11 15.21
CA GLU A 144 19.80 -4.75 14.72
C GLU A 144 18.78 -4.65 13.58
N LEU A 145 18.82 -5.58 12.64
CA LEU A 145 17.90 -5.62 11.50
C LEU A 145 16.47 -5.94 11.93
N ASN A 146 16.28 -6.85 12.90
CA ASN A 146 14.95 -7.13 13.46
C ASN A 146 14.37 -5.89 14.18
N THR A 147 15.19 -5.17 14.95
CA THR A 147 14.76 -3.90 15.57
C THR A 147 14.39 -2.86 14.51
N LEU A 148 15.18 -2.75 13.44
CA LEU A 148 14.90 -1.81 12.36
C LEU A 148 13.63 -2.19 11.58
N GLN A 149 13.44 -3.49 11.32
CA GLN A 149 12.23 -4.03 10.71
C GLN A 149 10.98 -3.64 11.51
N GLU A 150 11.00 -3.80 12.83
CA GLU A 150 9.88 -3.45 13.71
C GLU A 150 9.58 -1.95 13.68
N ARG A 151 10.61 -1.11 13.75
CA ARG A 151 10.44 0.35 13.66
C ARG A 151 9.83 0.78 12.32
N ILE A 152 10.34 0.24 11.20
CA ILE A 152 9.80 0.53 9.86
C ILE A 152 8.35 0.09 9.76
N HIS A 153 8.04 -1.10 10.27
CA HIS A 153 6.69 -1.63 10.29
C HIS A 153 5.73 -0.72 11.04
N ASN A 154 6.12 -0.17 12.20
CA ASN A 154 5.29 0.76 12.97
C ASN A 154 4.98 2.04 12.19
N VAL A 155 5.97 2.62 11.51
CA VAL A 155 5.77 3.81 10.66
C VAL A 155 4.86 3.48 9.47
N LEU A 156 5.10 2.36 8.78
CA LEU A 156 4.25 1.91 7.67
C LEU A 156 2.81 1.68 8.12
N HIS A 157 2.61 1.10 9.31
CA HIS A 157 1.29 0.91 9.91
C HIS A 157 0.56 2.25 10.11
N ILE A 158 1.23 3.26 10.69
CA ILE A 158 0.66 4.59 10.88
C ILE A 158 0.34 5.24 9.52
N HIS A 159 1.28 5.23 8.57
CA HIS A 159 1.07 5.76 7.23
C HIS A 159 -0.14 5.10 6.55
N SER A 160 -0.26 3.78 6.67
CA SER A 160 -1.33 3.02 6.06
C SER A 160 -2.71 3.35 6.67
N ARG A 161 -2.81 3.63 7.97
CA ARG A 161 -4.05 4.13 8.60
C ARG A 161 -4.45 5.50 8.07
N ILE A 162 -3.49 6.41 7.88
CA ILE A 162 -3.73 7.74 7.30
C ILE A 162 -4.27 7.61 5.87
N VAL A 163 -3.56 6.84 5.04
CA VAL A 163 -3.97 6.58 3.65
C VAL A 163 -5.37 5.98 3.63
N SER A 164 -5.61 4.95 4.44
CA SER A 164 -6.91 4.28 4.49
C SER A 164 -8.04 5.24 4.83
N ASN A 165 -7.85 6.11 5.82
CA ASN A 165 -8.85 7.11 6.19
C ASN A 165 -9.11 8.13 5.08
N VAL A 166 -8.06 8.61 4.39
CA VAL A 166 -8.25 9.49 3.24
C VAL A 166 -9.04 8.78 2.15
N ILE A 167 -8.72 7.52 1.85
CA ILE A 167 -9.45 6.76 0.84
C ILE A 167 -10.90 6.51 1.26
N LEU A 168 -11.18 6.16 2.52
CA LEU A 168 -12.54 6.00 3.04
C LEU A 168 -13.37 7.28 2.82
N GLN A 169 -12.84 8.43 3.21
CA GLN A 169 -13.51 9.73 3.05
C GLN A 169 -13.78 10.10 1.60
N ASN A 170 -12.98 9.57 0.66
CA ASN A 170 -13.08 9.85 -0.77
C ASN A 170 -13.65 8.68 -1.58
N PHE A 171 -14.08 7.59 -0.91
CA PHE A 171 -14.42 6.33 -1.54
C PHE A 171 -15.50 6.50 -2.60
N LYS A 172 -16.57 7.23 -2.27
CA LYS A 172 -17.69 7.48 -3.20
C LYS A 172 -17.21 8.13 -4.51
N ILE A 173 -16.29 9.09 -4.42
CA ILE A 173 -15.77 9.83 -5.59
C ILE A 173 -14.90 8.89 -6.43
N ILE A 174 -13.92 8.23 -5.79
CA ILE A 174 -12.98 7.31 -6.45
C ILE A 174 -13.77 6.19 -7.14
N TYR A 175 -14.64 5.51 -6.40
CA TYR A 175 -15.40 4.36 -6.88
C TYR A 175 -16.34 4.74 -8.03
N THR A 176 -17.08 5.85 -7.89
CA THR A 176 -17.96 6.33 -8.97
C THR A 176 -17.17 6.65 -10.23
N PHE A 177 -16.05 7.36 -10.11
CA PHE A 177 -15.26 7.75 -11.26
C PHE A 177 -14.64 6.54 -11.97
N PHE A 178 -13.95 5.68 -11.22
CA PHE A 178 -13.31 4.48 -11.77
C PHE A 178 -14.33 3.52 -12.38
N TYR A 179 -15.48 3.29 -11.73
CA TYR A 179 -16.52 2.41 -12.26
C TYR A 179 -17.03 2.90 -13.63
N ASN A 180 -17.26 4.20 -13.77
CA ASN A 180 -17.71 4.78 -15.04
C ASN A 180 -16.61 4.73 -16.10
N CYS A 181 -15.34 4.97 -15.74
CA CYS A 181 -14.21 4.82 -16.66
C CYS A 181 -14.07 3.37 -17.14
N ILE A 182 -14.20 2.38 -16.25
CA ILE A 182 -14.17 0.95 -16.60
C ILE A 182 -15.30 0.62 -17.59
N LYS A 183 -16.52 1.11 -17.34
CA LYS A 183 -17.67 0.88 -18.22
C LYS A 183 -17.41 1.46 -19.61
N ALA A 184 -16.96 2.71 -19.71
CA ALA A 184 -16.64 3.37 -20.97
C ALA A 184 -15.49 2.66 -21.71
N ALA A 185 -14.42 2.32 -21.00
CA ALA A 185 -13.27 1.60 -21.54
C ALA A 185 -13.68 0.25 -22.13
N LYS A 186 -14.53 -0.53 -21.43
CA LYS A 186 -15.06 -1.81 -21.93
C LYS A 186 -15.90 -1.66 -23.18
N GLN A 187 -16.75 -0.63 -23.25
CA GLN A 187 -17.56 -0.36 -24.44
C GLN A 187 -16.69 -0.02 -25.66
N ARG A 188 -15.58 0.70 -25.43
CA ARG A 188 -14.64 1.15 -26.46
C ARG A 188 -13.50 0.18 -26.75
N LYS A 189 -13.38 -0.90 -25.97
CA LYS A 189 -12.25 -1.84 -25.99
C LYS A 189 -10.90 -1.15 -25.73
N ASP A 190 -10.91 -0.15 -24.85
CA ASP A 190 -9.69 0.57 -24.42
C ASP A 190 -9.02 -0.19 -23.28
N GLU A 191 -8.09 -1.07 -23.64
CA GLU A 191 -7.32 -1.86 -22.67
C GLU A 191 -6.33 -1.02 -21.87
N LEU A 192 -5.81 0.06 -22.44
CA LEU A 192 -4.82 0.91 -21.79
C LEU A 192 -5.42 1.60 -20.56
N LEU A 193 -6.62 2.15 -20.71
CA LEU A 193 -7.33 2.77 -19.59
C LEU A 193 -7.70 1.77 -18.50
N LEU A 194 -8.07 0.53 -18.85
CA LEU A 194 -8.34 -0.53 -17.88
C LEU A 194 -7.09 -0.86 -17.06
N VAL A 195 -5.92 -0.96 -17.72
CA VAL A 195 -4.63 -1.18 -17.06
C VAL A 195 -4.25 0.00 -16.16
N GLU A 196 -4.47 1.23 -16.60
CA GLU A 196 -4.17 2.42 -15.78
C GLU A 196 -5.02 2.44 -14.50
N ILE A 197 -6.33 2.18 -14.60
CA ILE A 197 -7.23 2.12 -13.44
C ILE A 197 -6.84 0.98 -12.48
N ALA A 198 -6.49 -0.19 -13.02
CA ALA A 198 -6.01 -1.31 -12.22
C ALA A 198 -4.70 -0.94 -11.49
N GLY A 199 -3.75 -0.30 -12.18
CA GLY A 199 -2.47 0.13 -11.60
C GLY A 199 -2.62 1.18 -10.51
N ILE A 200 -3.54 2.14 -10.66
CA ILE A 200 -3.82 3.12 -9.59
C ILE A 200 -4.47 2.43 -8.38
N THR A 201 -5.43 1.54 -8.64
CA THR A 201 -6.09 0.75 -7.59
C THR A 201 -5.08 -0.10 -6.81
N ASP A 202 -4.14 -0.77 -7.51
CA ASP A 202 -3.07 -1.56 -6.90
C ASP A 202 -2.13 -0.73 -6.02
N LYS A 203 -1.77 0.48 -6.46
CA LYS A 203 -0.96 1.41 -5.64
C LYS A 203 -1.68 1.78 -4.34
N ILE A 204 -2.97 2.10 -4.42
CA ILE A 204 -3.79 2.42 -3.24
C ILE A 204 -3.85 1.22 -2.29
N ILE A 205 -4.16 0.03 -2.81
CA ILE A 205 -4.22 -1.22 -2.01
C ILE A 205 -2.87 -1.48 -1.33
N THR A 206 -1.76 -1.31 -2.05
CA THR A 206 -0.40 -1.55 -1.54
C THR A 206 -0.08 -0.62 -0.37
N MET A 207 -0.50 0.65 -0.43
CA MET A 207 -0.30 1.61 0.67
C MET A 207 -1.19 1.34 1.89
N ILE A 208 -2.36 0.71 1.71
CA ILE A 208 -3.28 0.33 2.80
C ILE A 208 -2.84 -0.98 3.47
N LYS A 209 -2.28 -1.92 2.70
CA LYS A 209 -1.95 -3.28 3.14
C LYS A 209 -1.15 -3.37 4.45
N PRO A 210 -0.21 -2.46 4.77
CA PRO A 210 0.52 -2.50 6.03
C PRO A 210 -0.36 -2.42 7.29
N VAL A 211 -1.61 -1.94 7.22
CA VAL A 211 -2.51 -1.95 8.38
C VAL A 211 -2.68 -3.37 8.94
N PHE A 212 -2.82 -4.38 8.08
CA PHE A 212 -3.12 -5.76 8.51
C PHE A 212 -1.90 -6.54 8.97
N SER A 213 -0.73 -5.91 9.01
CA SER A 213 0.51 -6.59 9.36
C SER A 213 0.78 -6.54 10.87
N ALA A 214 0.00 -5.77 11.63
CA ALA A 214 0.08 -5.75 13.09
C ALA A 214 -0.29 -7.12 13.69
N LYS A 215 0.45 -7.53 14.73
CA LYS A 215 0.21 -8.81 15.43
C LYS A 215 -1.11 -8.86 16.21
N ILE A 216 -1.78 -7.72 16.39
CA ILE A 216 -3.00 -7.58 17.18
C ILE A 216 -4.12 -7.12 16.26
N LEU A 217 -5.21 -7.88 16.23
CA LEU A 217 -6.41 -7.51 15.49
C LEU A 217 -7.11 -6.35 16.19
N ASN A 218 -7.03 -5.16 15.61
CA ASN A 218 -7.79 -4.00 16.09
C ASN A 218 -9.17 -4.02 15.41
N THR A 219 -10.25 -4.14 16.19
CA THR A 219 -11.62 -4.17 15.65
C THR A 219 -11.95 -2.91 14.82
N ASN A 220 -11.31 -1.79 15.12
CA ASN A 220 -11.46 -0.55 14.34
C ASN A 220 -10.84 -0.65 12.94
N GLU A 221 -9.88 -1.55 12.71
CA GLU A 221 -9.23 -1.74 11.42
C GLU A 221 -9.99 -2.69 10.49
N LEU A 222 -11.07 -3.33 10.98
CA LEU A 222 -11.97 -4.14 10.14
C LEU A 222 -12.52 -3.37 8.95
N ILE A 223 -12.77 -2.07 9.10
CA ILE A 223 -13.25 -1.23 8.00
C ILE A 223 -12.27 -1.21 6.82
N TYR A 224 -10.96 -1.30 7.10
CA TYR A 224 -9.95 -1.28 6.05
C TYR A 224 -9.92 -2.59 5.26
N HIS A 225 -10.31 -3.72 5.87
CA HIS A 225 -10.53 -4.97 5.14
C HIS A 225 -11.67 -4.82 4.13
N TYR A 226 -12.79 -4.21 4.55
CA TYR A 226 -13.92 -3.92 3.64
C TYR A 226 -13.50 -2.94 2.54
N LEU A 227 -12.74 -1.90 2.87
CA LEU A 227 -12.22 -0.98 1.87
C LEU A 227 -11.35 -1.70 0.82
N ILE A 228 -10.40 -2.54 1.25
CA ILE A 228 -9.59 -3.33 0.31
C ILE A 228 -10.47 -4.25 -0.53
N PHE A 229 -11.48 -4.89 0.06
CA PHE A 229 -12.40 -5.75 -0.66
C PHE A 229 -13.08 -4.98 -1.80
N GLU A 230 -13.66 -3.81 -1.52
CA GLU A 230 -14.32 -2.98 -2.53
C GLU A 230 -13.35 -2.49 -3.63
N LEU A 231 -12.11 -2.15 -3.27
CA LEU A 231 -11.08 -1.77 -4.25
C LEU A 231 -10.66 -2.97 -5.11
N LYS A 232 -10.56 -4.17 -4.54
CA LYS A 232 -10.30 -5.40 -5.29
C LYS A 232 -11.44 -5.74 -6.23
N GLU A 233 -12.70 -5.59 -5.81
CA GLU A 233 -13.86 -5.77 -6.71
C GLU A 233 -13.78 -4.80 -7.89
N LEU A 234 -13.44 -3.54 -7.63
CA LEU A 234 -13.30 -2.53 -8.67
C LEU A 234 -12.17 -2.85 -9.65
N LYS A 235 -11.03 -3.34 -9.16
CA LYS A 235 -9.92 -3.84 -9.98
C LYS A 235 -10.36 -5.04 -10.82
N ALA A 236 -10.99 -6.03 -10.21
CA ALA A 236 -11.52 -7.22 -10.87
C ALA A 236 -12.49 -6.84 -12.01
N CYS A 237 -13.34 -5.84 -11.77
CA CYS A 237 -14.19 -5.26 -12.81
C CYS A 237 -13.40 -4.66 -13.98
N ALA A 238 -12.20 -4.12 -13.77
CA ALA A 238 -11.36 -3.58 -14.83
C ALA A 238 -10.70 -4.68 -15.67
N ILE A 239 -10.09 -5.67 -15.01
CA ILE A 239 -9.26 -6.70 -15.66
C ILE A 239 -10.04 -7.96 -16.07
N GLY A 240 -11.30 -8.11 -15.65
CA GLY A 240 -12.13 -9.25 -16.00
C GLY A 240 -11.83 -10.52 -15.21
N GLU A 241 -11.13 -10.42 -14.09
CA GLU A 241 -10.87 -11.53 -13.17
C GLU A 241 -12.06 -11.74 -12.23
N GLU A 242 -12.40 -13.00 -11.91
CA GLU A 242 -13.29 -13.31 -10.79
C GLU A 242 -12.50 -13.25 -9.48
N LEU A 243 -13.10 -12.67 -8.44
CA LEU A 243 -12.48 -12.65 -7.11
C LEU A 243 -12.46 -14.07 -6.53
N VAL A 244 -11.27 -14.63 -6.35
CA VAL A 244 -11.02 -15.87 -5.60
C VAL A 244 -10.82 -15.56 -4.12
#